data_AF-A0A0W7X3A7-F1
#
_entry.id   AF-A0A0W7X3A7-F1
#
_cell.length_a   1.000
_cell.length_b   1.000
_cell.length_c   1.000
_cell.angle_alpha   90.00
_cell.angle_beta   90.00
_cell.angle_gamma   90.00
#
_symmetry.space_group_name_H-M   'P 1'
#
loop_
_entity.id
_entity.type
_entity.pdbx_description
1 polymer ?
#
loop_
_entity_poly.entity_id
_entity_poly.type
_entity_poly.pdbx_seq_one_letter_code
_entity_poly.pdbx_strand_id
1 'polypeptide(L)'
;MDVTSFSSLPTLGGPHPQRGVGVVAPFDFALDRELWRWVPDEISLHLTRTPYVPVEVSLDLARLVSEHETLAEAVRALTAAEPEVLAYACTSGSFVGGRAGERAMCEAMSREGAVASVTTSGALLEALEELDARRIALVTPYTWSVTQALEEYLAEAGVAVVGRAYLGLTRHIWKVPYRDVADMARRAVRDPVDALFISCTNLPTYDVIPQLEAELRMPVISANQVTMWSALRKLGTRAVGPYQALIDAGARPGTDEFGTLRPGAAEFGTLGALPAPAYEGPPVPPPSAPATPAVPPVAASAPAGDGLADPPGGPVGPAEPPGPAGPTTEGGWT
;
A
#
# COMPACT_ATOMS: atom_id res chain seq x y z
N MET A 1 -29.94 -48.33 -7.38
CA MET A 1 -30.46 -47.10 -6.75
C MET A 1 -30.45 -46.05 -7.84
N ASP A 2 -31.63 -45.57 -8.20
CA ASP A 2 -31.86 -44.71 -9.37
C ASP A 2 -31.54 -43.25 -8.99
N VAL A 3 -30.56 -42.65 -9.68
CA VAL A 3 -30.04 -41.29 -9.40
C VAL A 3 -30.95 -40.20 -10.01
N THR A 4 -32.04 -40.58 -10.66
CA THR A 4 -32.91 -39.66 -11.43
C THR A 4 -33.95 -38.90 -10.60
N SER A 5 -34.05 -39.13 -9.28
CA SER A 5 -35.06 -38.49 -8.41
C SER A 5 -34.52 -37.30 -7.59
N PHE A 6 -33.91 -36.31 -8.24
CA PHE A 6 -33.57 -35.01 -7.61
C PHE A 6 -34.33 -33.82 -8.21
N SER A 7 -35.36 -34.05 -9.02
CA SER A 7 -36.16 -33.00 -9.64
C SER A 7 -37.29 -32.52 -8.71
N SER A 8 -36.98 -31.80 -7.64
CA SER A 8 -37.92 -30.86 -6.97
C SER A 8 -37.35 -30.18 -5.71
N LEU A 9 -36.03 -30.15 -5.51
CA LEU A 9 -35.50 -29.24 -4.49
C LEU A 9 -35.69 -27.81 -5.00
N PRO A 10 -36.34 -26.89 -4.23
CA PRO A 10 -36.24 -25.47 -4.52
C PRO A 10 -34.77 -25.16 -4.64
N THR A 11 -34.36 -24.37 -5.65
CA THR A 11 -32.98 -23.94 -5.84
C THR A 11 -32.43 -23.50 -4.49
N LEU A 12 -31.61 -24.34 -3.86
CA LEU A 12 -30.91 -23.99 -2.63
C LEU A 12 -30.15 -22.72 -2.99
N GLY A 13 -30.53 -21.60 -2.37
CA GLY A 13 -29.87 -20.32 -2.55
C GLY A 13 -28.44 -20.45 -2.05
N GLY A 14 -27.56 -20.94 -2.93
CA GLY A 14 -26.14 -21.02 -2.71
C GLY A 14 -25.50 -19.64 -2.90
N PRO A 15 -24.20 -19.50 -2.59
CA PRO A 15 -23.50 -18.26 -2.83
C PRO A 15 -23.62 -17.89 -4.32
N HIS A 16 -23.98 -16.63 -4.57
CA HIS A 16 -23.91 -16.08 -5.92
C HIS A 16 -22.47 -16.16 -6.45
N PRO A 17 -22.26 -16.40 -7.75
CA PRO A 17 -20.94 -16.35 -8.35
C PRO A 17 -20.24 -15.04 -7.97
N GLN A 18 -19.07 -15.17 -7.35
CA GLN A 18 -18.25 -14.03 -6.94
C GLN A 18 -17.25 -13.73 -8.04
N ARG A 19 -17.02 -12.44 -8.29
CA ARG A 19 -15.94 -11.98 -9.18
C ARG A 19 -14.73 -11.59 -8.35
N GLY A 20 -13.53 -11.87 -8.85
CA GLY A 20 -12.29 -11.72 -8.07
C GLY A 20 -11.49 -10.46 -8.41
N VAL A 21 -11.04 -9.73 -7.39
CA VAL A 21 -9.95 -8.75 -7.51
C VAL A 21 -8.72 -9.30 -6.80
N GLY A 22 -7.62 -9.47 -7.53
CA GLY A 22 -6.34 -9.87 -6.95
C GLY A 22 -5.60 -8.66 -6.40
N VAL A 23 -5.13 -8.71 -5.15
CA VAL A 23 -4.44 -7.61 -4.48
C VAL A 23 -3.04 -8.06 -4.07
N VAL A 24 -2.04 -7.40 -4.65
CA VAL A 24 -0.64 -7.53 -4.22
C VAL A 24 -0.36 -6.42 -3.21
N ALA A 25 -0.11 -6.79 -1.97
CA ALA A 25 0.20 -5.87 -0.88
C ALA A 25 1.65 -6.04 -0.40
N PRO A 26 2.25 -5.05 0.28
CA PRO A 26 3.55 -5.24 0.90
C PRO A 26 3.47 -6.20 2.10
N PHE A 27 4.59 -6.80 2.48
CA PHE A 27 4.67 -7.77 3.59
C PHE A 27 4.12 -7.24 4.92
N ASP A 28 4.19 -5.93 5.16
CA ASP A 28 3.76 -5.27 6.39
C ASP A 28 2.31 -4.77 6.33
N PHE A 29 1.55 -5.09 5.28
CA PHE A 29 0.16 -4.68 5.13
C PHE A 29 -0.74 -5.33 6.19
N ALA A 30 -1.23 -4.49 7.11
CA ALA A 30 -1.96 -4.90 8.31
C ALA A 30 -3.44 -4.49 8.30
N LEU A 31 -3.87 -3.67 7.33
CA LEU A 31 -5.22 -3.11 7.26
C LEU A 31 -6.06 -3.68 6.11
N ASP A 32 -5.88 -4.97 5.80
CA ASP A 32 -6.60 -5.65 4.72
C ASP A 32 -8.12 -5.59 4.88
N ARG A 33 -8.64 -5.71 6.11
CA ARG A 33 -10.06 -5.55 6.48
C ARG A 33 -10.67 -4.25 5.93
N GLU A 34 -9.90 -3.18 5.86
CA GLU A 34 -10.38 -1.89 5.39
C GLU A 34 -10.77 -1.92 3.91
N LEU A 35 -10.00 -2.64 3.08
CA LEU A 35 -10.27 -2.75 1.63
C LEU A 35 -11.67 -3.27 1.36
N TRP A 36 -12.08 -4.31 2.09
CA TRP A 36 -13.39 -4.94 1.96
C TRP A 36 -14.56 -3.99 2.18
N ARG A 37 -14.36 -2.87 2.89
CA ARG A 37 -15.43 -1.90 3.14
C ARG A 37 -15.81 -1.09 1.90
N TRP A 38 -14.98 -1.12 0.85
CA TRP A 38 -15.28 -0.52 -0.45
C TRP A 38 -15.75 -1.52 -1.50
N VAL A 39 -15.84 -2.79 -1.14
CA VAL A 39 -16.11 -3.89 -2.06
C VAL A 39 -17.58 -4.32 -1.92
N PRO A 40 -18.37 -4.34 -3.01
CA PRO A 40 -19.75 -4.83 -2.95
C PRO A 40 -19.80 -6.35 -2.73
N ASP A 41 -20.95 -6.85 -2.26
CA ASP A 41 -21.12 -8.24 -1.82
C ASP A 41 -20.86 -9.28 -2.93
N GLU A 42 -20.91 -8.91 -4.21
CA GLU A 42 -20.66 -9.81 -5.35
C GLU A 42 -19.18 -9.94 -5.71
N ILE A 43 -18.29 -9.20 -5.02
CA ILE A 43 -16.87 -9.13 -5.32
C ILE A 43 -16.05 -9.68 -4.14
N SER A 44 -15.08 -10.53 -4.45
CA SER A 44 -14.13 -11.09 -3.51
C SER A 44 -12.72 -10.55 -3.73
N LEU A 45 -11.99 -10.31 -2.65
CA LEU A 45 -10.56 -9.96 -2.71
C LEU A 45 -9.69 -11.20 -2.51
N HIS A 46 -8.72 -11.41 -3.40
CA HIS A 46 -7.67 -12.42 -3.27
C HIS A 46 -6.37 -11.71 -2.94
N LEU A 47 -5.85 -11.88 -1.72
CA LEU A 47 -4.68 -11.14 -1.27
C LEU A 47 -3.42 -11.99 -1.27
N THR A 48 -2.33 -11.41 -1.77
CA THR A 48 -0.96 -11.92 -1.61
C THR A 48 -0.07 -10.81 -1.07
N ARG A 49 1.13 -11.18 -0.61
CA ARG A 49 2.12 -10.23 -0.09
C ARG A 49 3.45 -10.37 -0.83
N THR A 50 4.15 -9.26 -1.02
CA THR A 50 5.57 -9.30 -1.40
C THR A 50 6.40 -9.92 -0.26
N PRO A 51 7.60 -10.48 -0.54
CA PRO A 51 8.50 -11.03 0.45
C PRO A 51 8.89 -10.02 1.52
N TYR A 52 9.19 -10.55 2.70
CA TYR A 52 9.70 -9.75 3.80
C TYR A 52 11.07 -9.17 3.46
N VAL A 53 11.22 -7.86 3.65
CA VAL A 53 12.50 -7.16 3.50
C VAL A 53 12.83 -6.47 4.83
N PRO A 54 13.97 -6.79 5.49
CA PRO A 54 14.31 -6.26 6.81
C PRO A 54 14.85 -4.82 6.75
N VAL A 55 14.14 -3.93 6.06
CA VAL A 55 14.50 -2.51 5.90
C VAL A 55 13.34 -1.62 6.28
N GLU A 56 13.63 -0.50 6.94
CA GLU A 56 12.63 0.46 7.38
C GLU A 56 11.96 1.17 6.19
N VAL A 57 10.76 1.73 6.40
CA VAL A 57 10.03 2.47 5.37
C VAL A 57 10.87 3.64 4.86
N SER A 58 11.27 3.52 3.60
CA SER A 58 12.21 4.39 2.90
C SER A 58 11.98 4.28 1.38
N LEU A 59 12.63 5.15 0.61
CA LEU A 59 12.65 5.02 -0.85
C LEU A 59 13.33 3.71 -1.30
N ASP A 60 14.31 3.24 -0.55
CA ASP A 60 15.00 1.99 -0.87
C ASP A 60 14.09 0.79 -0.62
N LEU A 61 13.32 0.78 0.48
CA LEU A 61 12.27 -0.22 0.66
C LEU A 61 11.27 -0.17 -0.51
N ALA A 62 10.81 1.02 -0.87
CA ALA A 62 9.86 1.21 -1.96
C ALA A 62 10.38 0.64 -3.29
N ARG A 63 11.69 0.80 -3.59
CA ARG A 63 12.32 0.19 -4.76
C ARG A 63 12.33 -1.33 -4.68
N LEU A 64 12.77 -1.89 -3.55
CA LEU A 64 12.87 -3.33 -3.32
C LEU A 64 11.51 -4.04 -3.44
N VAL A 65 10.46 -3.49 -2.83
CA VAL A 65 9.10 -4.07 -2.92
C VAL A 65 8.45 -3.91 -4.29
N SER A 66 9.08 -3.12 -5.17
CA SER A 66 8.63 -2.82 -6.54
C SER A 66 9.49 -3.51 -7.59
N GLU A 67 10.44 -4.35 -7.17
CA GLU A 67 11.25 -5.13 -8.10
C GLU A 67 10.38 -6.09 -8.92
N HIS A 68 10.59 -6.07 -10.23
CA HIS A 68 9.73 -6.72 -11.20
C HIS A 68 9.62 -8.25 -10.99
N GLU A 69 10.70 -8.91 -10.55
CA GLU A 69 10.71 -10.36 -10.31
C GLU A 69 9.81 -10.72 -9.12
N THR A 70 9.99 -10.01 -8.00
CA THR A 70 9.17 -10.13 -6.79
C THR A 70 7.69 -9.89 -7.08
N LEU A 71 7.39 -8.88 -7.90
CA LEU A 71 6.03 -8.55 -8.29
C LEU A 71 5.41 -9.63 -9.17
N ALA A 72 6.16 -10.19 -10.12
CA ALA A 72 5.68 -11.25 -11.00
C ALA A 72 5.33 -12.54 -10.22
N GLU A 73 6.15 -12.92 -9.23
CA GLU A 73 5.84 -14.07 -8.36
C GLU A 73 4.56 -13.86 -7.55
N ALA A 74 4.37 -12.66 -6.99
CA ALA A 74 3.15 -12.32 -6.27
C ALA A 74 1.93 -12.39 -7.20
N VAL A 75 2.01 -11.85 -8.41
CA VAL A 75 0.93 -11.94 -9.41
C VAL A 75 0.62 -13.38 -9.77
N ARG A 76 1.64 -14.23 -10.01
CA ARG A 76 1.45 -15.67 -10.28
C ARG A 76 0.71 -16.39 -9.15
N ALA A 77 1.00 -16.04 -7.90
CA ALA A 77 0.33 -16.63 -6.75
C ALA A 77 -1.18 -16.32 -6.73
N LEU A 78 -1.60 -15.20 -7.32
CA LEU A 78 -3.01 -14.81 -7.43
C LEU A 78 -3.72 -15.45 -8.61
N THR A 79 -3.02 -15.78 -9.70
CA THR A 79 -3.65 -16.22 -10.96
C THR A 79 -4.43 -17.51 -10.82
N ALA A 80 -4.07 -18.36 -9.85
CA ALA A 80 -4.81 -19.60 -9.55
C ALA A 80 -6.25 -19.35 -9.05
N ALA A 81 -6.53 -18.17 -8.50
CA ALA A 81 -7.88 -17.75 -8.10
C ALA A 81 -8.64 -17.04 -9.23
N GLU A 82 -8.04 -16.96 -10.43
CA GLU A 82 -8.62 -16.35 -11.63
C GLU A 82 -9.20 -14.94 -11.39
N PRO A 83 -8.44 -14.00 -10.78
CA PRO A 83 -8.92 -12.64 -10.61
C PRO A 83 -9.11 -11.97 -11.97
N GLU A 84 -10.16 -11.18 -12.09
CA GLU A 84 -10.47 -10.46 -13.34
C GLU A 84 -9.73 -9.12 -13.45
N VAL A 85 -9.23 -8.59 -12.33
CA VAL A 85 -8.41 -7.38 -12.22
C VAL A 85 -7.35 -7.56 -11.13
N LEU A 86 -6.17 -7.00 -11.33
CA LEU A 86 -5.09 -6.96 -10.33
C LEU A 86 -4.89 -5.55 -9.78
N ALA A 87 -4.56 -5.45 -8.50
CA ALA A 87 -4.27 -4.19 -7.82
C ALA A 87 -2.98 -4.28 -7.00
N TYR A 88 -2.06 -3.35 -7.19
CA TYR A 88 -0.89 -3.18 -6.34
C TYR A 88 -1.19 -2.15 -5.24
N ALA A 89 -1.38 -2.62 -4.01
CA ALA A 89 -1.83 -1.85 -2.86
C ALA A 89 -0.65 -1.31 -2.02
N CYS A 90 0.21 -0.52 -2.65
CA CYS A 90 1.32 0.19 -1.98
C CYS A 90 1.61 1.50 -2.69
N THR A 91 1.33 2.64 -2.03
CA THR A 91 1.54 3.97 -2.62
C THR A 91 3.01 4.22 -2.94
N SER A 92 3.90 4.05 -1.95
CA SER A 92 5.34 4.33 -2.12
C SER A 92 6.00 3.43 -3.15
N GLY A 93 5.66 2.15 -3.17
CA GLY A 93 6.14 1.23 -4.21
C GLY A 93 5.72 1.68 -5.61
N SER A 94 4.47 2.13 -5.79
CA SER A 94 4.00 2.51 -7.11
C SER A 94 4.46 3.88 -7.62
N PHE A 95 4.91 4.83 -6.79
CA PHE A 95 5.44 6.12 -7.29
C PHE A 95 6.97 6.22 -7.33
N VAL A 96 7.72 5.32 -6.68
CA VAL A 96 9.18 5.51 -6.49
C VAL A 96 9.98 5.60 -7.80
N GLY A 97 9.47 5.02 -8.88
CA GLY A 97 10.04 5.10 -10.22
C GLY A 97 9.48 6.24 -11.09
N GLY A 98 8.78 7.21 -10.49
CA GLY A 98 8.06 8.25 -11.21
C GLY A 98 6.91 7.70 -12.05
N ARG A 99 6.33 8.51 -12.94
CA ARG A 99 5.22 8.08 -13.81
C ARG A 99 5.63 6.98 -14.79
N ALA A 100 6.89 6.96 -15.23
CA ALA A 100 7.38 5.93 -16.13
C ALA A 100 7.51 4.57 -15.42
N GLY A 101 8.05 4.55 -14.20
CA GLY A 101 8.14 3.33 -13.40
C GLY A 101 6.78 2.78 -12.99
N GLU A 102 5.83 3.66 -12.64
CA GLU A 102 4.45 3.25 -12.35
C GLU A 102 3.79 2.55 -13.54
N ARG A 103 3.90 3.14 -14.75
CA ARG A 103 3.39 2.51 -15.97
C ARG A 103 4.05 1.17 -16.27
N ALA A 104 5.37 1.09 -16.16
CA ALA A 104 6.12 -0.15 -16.36
C ALA A 104 5.70 -1.26 -15.38
N MET A 105 5.46 -0.89 -14.11
CA MET A 105 4.93 -1.79 -13.09
C MET A 105 3.54 -2.31 -13.47
N CYS A 106 2.62 -1.41 -13.85
CA CYS A 106 1.27 -1.76 -14.25
C CYS A 106 1.24 -2.68 -15.50
N GLU A 107 2.07 -2.39 -16.49
CA GLU A 107 2.25 -3.22 -17.70
C GLU A 107 2.81 -4.60 -17.37
N ALA A 108 3.81 -4.67 -16.47
CA ALA A 108 4.40 -5.93 -16.03
C ALA A 108 3.38 -6.82 -15.32
N MET A 109 2.59 -6.26 -14.40
CA MET A 109 1.51 -6.99 -13.73
C MET A 109 0.44 -7.47 -14.71
N SER A 110 0.05 -6.61 -15.65
CA SER A 110 -0.99 -6.96 -16.63
C SER A 110 -0.54 -8.07 -17.57
N ARG A 111 0.75 -8.05 -17.96
CA ARG A 111 1.36 -9.09 -18.77
C ARG A 111 1.45 -10.42 -18.02
N GLU A 112 1.85 -10.40 -16.76
CA GLU A 112 2.00 -11.61 -15.95
C GLU A 112 0.64 -12.24 -15.61
N GLY A 113 -0.35 -11.42 -15.24
CA GLY A 113 -1.67 -11.88 -14.85
C GLY A 113 -2.63 -12.11 -16.02
N ALA A 114 -2.28 -11.66 -17.22
CA ALA A 114 -3.16 -11.65 -18.41
C ALA A 114 -4.51 -10.93 -18.19
N VAL A 115 -4.56 -9.99 -17.25
CA VAL A 115 -5.75 -9.18 -16.90
C VAL A 115 -5.35 -7.73 -16.65
N ALA A 116 -6.32 -6.81 -16.66
CA ALA A 116 -6.03 -5.41 -16.40
C ALA A 116 -5.48 -5.21 -14.97
N SER A 117 -4.48 -4.36 -14.82
CA SER A 117 -3.90 -4.02 -13.52
C SER A 117 -4.09 -2.54 -13.16
N VAL A 118 -4.04 -2.26 -11.86
CA VAL A 118 -3.94 -0.91 -11.28
C VAL A 118 -2.82 -0.85 -10.26
N THR A 119 -2.24 0.33 -10.10
CA THR A 119 -1.38 0.64 -8.96
C THR A 119 -2.03 1.72 -8.10
N THR A 120 -1.72 1.79 -6.80
CA THR A 120 -2.25 2.87 -5.95
C THR A 120 -1.91 4.26 -6.49
N SER A 121 -0.70 4.48 -7.01
CA SER A 121 -0.30 5.79 -7.55
C SER A 121 -1.00 6.12 -8.87
N GLY A 122 -1.16 5.15 -9.77
CA GLY A 122 -1.94 5.34 -11.00
C GLY A 122 -3.42 5.62 -10.71
N ALA A 123 -4.00 4.85 -9.79
CA ALA A 123 -5.38 5.04 -9.33
C ALA A 123 -5.62 6.40 -8.67
N LEU A 124 -4.62 6.93 -7.96
CA LEU A 124 -4.67 8.30 -7.44
C LEU A 124 -4.80 9.33 -8.57
N LEU A 125 -4.02 9.19 -9.64
CA LEU A 125 -4.12 10.11 -10.78
C LEU A 125 -5.49 10.02 -11.47
N GLU A 126 -6.01 8.80 -11.67
CA GLU A 126 -7.36 8.58 -12.21
C GLU A 126 -8.44 9.22 -11.33
N ALA A 127 -8.32 9.11 -10.00
CA ALA A 127 -9.26 9.70 -9.04
C ALA A 127 -9.20 11.24 -9.01
N LEU A 128 -8.00 11.81 -9.09
CA LEU A 128 -7.82 13.27 -9.17
C LEU A 128 -8.37 13.83 -10.49
N GLU A 129 -8.28 13.07 -11.58
CA GLU A 129 -8.91 13.43 -12.85
C GLU A 129 -10.45 13.38 -12.76
N GLU A 130 -11.02 12.32 -12.18
CA GLU A 130 -12.48 12.20 -11.97
C GLU A 130 -13.05 13.32 -11.10
N LEU A 131 -12.27 13.85 -10.15
CA LEU A 131 -12.65 14.94 -9.26
C LEU A 131 -12.32 16.34 -9.81
N ASP A 132 -11.72 16.44 -11.01
CA ASP A 132 -11.15 17.68 -11.57
C ASP A 132 -10.22 18.42 -10.59
N ALA A 133 -9.46 17.66 -9.80
CA ALA A 133 -8.55 18.20 -8.79
C ALA A 133 -7.15 18.43 -9.38
N ARG A 134 -6.63 19.66 -9.24
CA ARG A 134 -5.30 20.06 -9.73
C ARG A 134 -4.44 20.69 -8.65
N ARG A 135 -5.04 21.24 -7.60
CA ARG A 135 -4.38 21.82 -6.43
C ARG A 135 -4.84 21.04 -5.22
N ILE A 136 -3.95 20.27 -4.60
CA ILE A 136 -4.34 19.38 -3.50
C ILE A 136 -3.58 19.66 -2.20
N ALA A 137 -4.16 19.24 -1.09
CA ALA A 137 -3.45 19.03 0.16
C ALA A 137 -3.01 17.57 0.29
N LEU A 138 -1.90 17.33 0.98
CA LEU A 138 -1.30 16.01 1.13
C LEU A 138 -1.08 15.66 2.61
N VAL A 139 -1.53 14.48 3.02
CA VAL A 139 -1.20 13.88 4.33
C VAL A 139 -0.41 12.60 4.09
N THR A 140 0.75 12.47 4.73
CA THR A 140 1.59 11.25 4.68
C THR A 140 2.02 10.82 6.08
N PRO A 141 2.09 9.52 6.38
CA PRO A 141 2.68 9.08 7.65
C PRO A 141 4.22 9.10 7.61
N TYR A 142 4.81 9.22 6.42
CA TYR A 142 6.23 8.96 6.16
C TYR A 142 7.17 10.11 6.55
N THR A 143 8.47 9.86 6.35
CA THR A 143 9.52 10.89 6.36
C THR A 143 9.32 11.93 5.26
N TRP A 144 10.03 13.06 5.41
CA TRP A 144 10.00 14.14 4.43
C TRP A 144 10.46 13.69 3.04
N SER A 145 11.50 12.86 2.95
CA SER A 145 12.04 12.41 1.66
C SER A 145 11.03 11.60 0.85
N VAL A 146 10.27 10.72 1.51
CA VAL A 146 9.21 9.93 0.85
C VAL A 146 8.03 10.83 0.46
N THR A 147 7.71 11.81 1.31
CA THR A 147 6.67 12.81 1.01
C THR A 147 7.03 13.64 -0.22
N GLN A 148 8.27 14.10 -0.32
CA GLN A 148 8.76 14.88 -1.45
C GLN A 148 8.73 14.08 -2.77
N ALA A 149 9.12 12.80 -2.73
CA ALA A 149 9.04 11.94 -3.92
C ALA A 149 7.58 11.76 -4.43
N LEU A 150 6.59 11.70 -3.52
CA LEU A 150 5.19 11.70 -3.90
C LEU A 150 4.75 13.05 -4.51
N GLU A 151 5.22 14.17 -3.97
CA GLU A 151 4.97 15.49 -4.56
C GLU A 151 5.55 15.62 -5.97
N GLU A 152 6.77 15.11 -6.19
CA GLU A 152 7.42 15.06 -7.50
C GLU A 152 6.62 14.23 -8.50
N TYR A 153 6.16 13.03 -8.10
CA TYR A 153 5.30 12.18 -8.92
C TYR A 153 3.99 12.89 -9.32
N LEU A 154 3.35 13.58 -8.38
CA LEU A 154 2.12 14.34 -8.64
C LEU A 154 2.39 15.54 -9.56
N ALA A 155 3.52 16.22 -9.39
CA ALA A 155 3.94 17.33 -10.24
C ALA A 155 4.18 16.89 -11.69
N GLU A 156 4.73 15.68 -11.93
CA GLU A 156 4.84 15.08 -13.27
C GLU A 156 3.47 14.85 -13.94
N ALA A 157 2.39 14.79 -13.15
CA ALA A 157 1.01 14.70 -13.62
C ALA A 157 0.30 16.07 -13.70
N GLY A 158 0.99 17.17 -13.41
CA GLY A 158 0.42 18.52 -13.42
C GLY A 158 -0.44 18.83 -12.19
N VAL A 159 -0.31 18.05 -11.12
CA VAL A 159 -1.02 18.27 -9.85
C VAL A 159 -0.08 19.01 -8.88
N ALA A 160 -0.53 20.16 -8.39
CA ALA A 160 0.21 20.97 -7.43
C ALA A 160 -0.17 20.63 -5.99
N VAL A 161 0.81 20.24 -5.17
CA VAL A 161 0.63 20.06 -3.73
C VAL A 161 0.86 21.40 -3.02
N VAL A 162 -0.23 22.02 -2.54
CA VAL A 162 -0.19 23.36 -1.93
C VAL A 162 -0.32 23.35 -0.41
N GLY A 163 -0.81 22.24 0.15
CA GLY A 163 -0.92 21.99 1.59
C GLY A 163 -0.29 20.64 1.95
N ARG A 164 0.37 20.54 3.10
CA ARG A 164 1.02 19.28 3.51
C ARG A 164 1.11 19.10 5.03
N ALA A 165 0.96 17.86 5.49
CA ALA A 165 1.27 17.42 6.84
C ALA A 165 1.85 16.00 6.83
N TYR A 166 2.85 15.74 7.69
CA TYR A 166 3.47 14.41 7.78
C TYR A 166 3.90 14.04 9.20
N LEU A 167 3.98 12.73 9.51
CA LEU A 167 4.36 12.22 10.85
C LEU A 167 5.83 11.83 10.99
N GLY A 168 6.53 11.56 9.88
CA GLY A 168 7.93 11.12 9.95
C GLY A 168 8.13 9.68 10.41
N LEU A 169 7.09 8.84 10.35
CA LEU A 169 7.16 7.45 10.79
C LEU A 169 7.90 6.57 9.76
N THR A 170 8.67 5.61 10.28
CA THR A 170 9.32 4.57 9.48
C THR A 170 8.77 3.16 9.72
N ARG A 171 7.88 3.00 10.71
CA ARG A 171 7.24 1.73 11.11
C ARG A 171 5.94 1.97 11.88
N HIS A 172 5.15 0.91 12.08
CA HIS A 172 3.92 0.91 12.89
C HIS A 172 2.85 1.90 12.45
N ILE A 173 2.80 2.23 11.16
CA ILE A 173 1.83 3.18 10.60
C ILE A 173 0.38 2.72 10.86
N TRP A 174 0.13 1.41 10.85
CA TRP A 174 -1.18 0.81 11.14
C TRP A 174 -1.68 1.01 12.58
N LYS A 175 -0.84 1.55 13.47
CA LYS A 175 -1.22 1.90 14.86
C LYS A 175 -1.64 3.36 15.03
N VAL A 176 -1.52 4.18 13.98
CA VAL A 176 -1.93 5.59 14.05
C VAL A 176 -3.45 5.67 14.20
N PRO A 177 -3.97 6.32 15.25
CA PRO A 177 -5.40 6.42 15.49
C PRO A 177 -6.07 7.42 14.53
N TYR A 178 -7.36 7.22 14.28
CA TYR A 178 -8.18 8.12 13.45
C TYR A 178 -8.11 9.60 13.84
N ARG A 179 -8.00 9.88 15.14
CA ARG A 179 -7.84 11.25 15.64
C ARG A 179 -6.62 11.94 15.03
N ASP A 180 -5.48 11.24 15.00
CA ASP A 180 -4.23 11.81 14.49
C ASP A 180 -4.32 12.02 12.98
N VAL A 181 -5.01 11.11 12.27
CA VAL A 181 -5.32 11.27 10.83
C VAL A 181 -6.16 12.52 10.58
N ALA A 182 -7.22 12.73 11.35
CA ALA A 182 -8.07 13.92 11.23
C ALA A 182 -7.32 15.21 11.59
N ASP A 183 -6.50 15.21 12.64
CA ASP A 183 -5.70 16.37 13.03
C ASP A 183 -4.65 16.72 11.96
N MET A 184 -4.07 15.73 11.29
CA MET A 184 -3.19 15.96 10.14
C MET A 184 -3.93 16.57 8.96
N ALA A 185 -5.13 16.06 8.63
CA ALA A 185 -5.95 16.60 7.56
C ALA A 185 -6.22 18.10 7.76
N ARG A 186 -6.64 18.49 8.97
CA ARG A 186 -6.85 19.91 9.33
C ARG A 186 -5.60 20.76 9.21
N ARG A 187 -4.43 20.22 9.55
CA ARG A 187 -3.15 20.94 9.42
C ARG A 187 -2.69 21.09 7.97
N ALA A 188 -3.01 20.11 7.12
CA ALA A 188 -2.62 20.13 5.72
C ALA A 188 -3.44 21.15 4.92
N VAL A 189 -4.74 21.31 5.21
CA VAL A 189 -5.65 22.22 4.52
C VAL A 189 -5.60 23.61 5.16
N ARG A 190 -4.63 24.44 4.75
CA ARG A 190 -4.47 25.84 5.21
C ARG A 190 -5.12 26.87 4.29
N ASP A 191 -5.21 26.53 3.01
CA ASP A 191 -5.78 27.36 1.94
C ASP A 191 -6.83 26.52 1.19
N PRO A 192 -7.73 27.14 0.41
CA PRO A 192 -8.63 26.40 -0.47
C PRO A 192 -7.85 25.50 -1.45
N VAL A 193 -8.19 24.20 -1.44
CA VAL A 193 -7.68 23.18 -2.35
C VAL A 193 -8.85 22.46 -3.02
N ASP A 194 -8.59 21.70 -4.08
CA ASP A 194 -9.62 20.97 -4.82
C ASP A 194 -9.93 19.63 -4.15
N ALA A 195 -8.93 19.00 -3.54
CA ALA A 195 -9.05 17.75 -2.80
C ALA A 195 -7.95 17.60 -1.74
N LEU A 196 -8.19 16.76 -0.75
CA LEU A 196 -7.19 16.26 0.19
C LEU A 196 -6.87 14.80 -0.13
N PHE A 197 -5.59 14.47 -0.31
CA PHE A 197 -5.12 13.09 -0.41
C PHE A 197 -4.45 12.63 0.88
N ILE A 198 -4.95 11.52 1.44
CA ILE A 198 -4.36 10.82 2.58
C ILE A 198 -3.62 9.58 2.05
N SER A 199 -2.30 9.68 2.03
CA SER A 199 -1.40 8.64 1.52
C SER A 199 -1.15 7.53 2.54
N CYS A 200 -0.65 6.41 2.04
CA CYS A 200 -0.36 5.15 2.70
C CYS A 200 -1.54 4.18 2.79
N THR A 201 -1.30 2.94 2.35
CA THR A 201 -2.25 1.83 2.47
C THR A 201 -2.31 1.25 3.89
N ASN A 202 -1.30 1.52 4.72
CA ASN A 202 -1.25 1.10 6.11
C ASN A 202 -1.76 2.17 7.09
N LEU A 203 -2.43 3.23 6.62
CA LEU A 203 -3.06 4.25 7.47
C LEU A 203 -4.60 4.06 7.44
N PRO A 204 -5.27 3.94 8.61
CA PRO A 204 -6.72 3.72 8.62
C PRO A 204 -7.44 5.04 8.31
N THR A 205 -8.36 5.02 7.35
CA THR A 205 -9.01 6.21 6.78
C THR A 205 -10.51 6.08 6.54
N TYR A 206 -11.08 4.88 6.41
CA TYR A 206 -12.45 4.68 5.94
C TYR A 206 -13.50 5.51 6.69
N ASP A 207 -13.50 5.43 8.03
CA ASP A 207 -14.52 6.13 8.85
C ASP A 207 -14.26 7.63 8.96
N VAL A 208 -13.02 8.06 8.68
CA VAL A 208 -12.58 9.45 8.82
C VAL A 208 -12.89 10.24 7.55
N ILE A 209 -12.85 9.61 6.37
CA ILE A 209 -13.15 10.25 5.08
C ILE A 209 -14.49 11.02 5.11
N PRO A 210 -15.66 10.40 5.34
CA PRO A 210 -16.93 11.12 5.26
C PRO A 210 -17.04 12.24 6.31
N GLN A 211 -16.40 12.08 7.47
CA GLN A 211 -16.36 13.11 8.50
C GLN A 211 -15.54 14.33 8.05
N LEU A 212 -14.36 14.08 7.47
CA LEU A 212 -13.51 15.14 6.92
C LEU A 212 -14.13 15.81 5.71
N GLU A 213 -14.80 15.08 4.82
CA GLU A 213 -15.51 15.68 3.68
C GLU A 213 -16.63 16.62 4.15
N ALA A 214 -17.40 16.20 5.16
CA ALA A 214 -18.43 17.04 5.76
C ALA A 214 -17.84 18.28 6.46
N GLU A 215 -16.73 18.12 7.19
CA GLU A 215 -16.05 19.20 7.92
C GLU A 215 -15.37 20.20 6.98
N LEU A 216 -14.57 19.70 6.03
CA LEU A 216 -13.72 20.51 5.14
C LEU A 216 -14.47 20.97 3.88
N ARG A 217 -15.67 20.43 3.62
CA ARG A 217 -16.53 20.76 2.48
C ARG A 217 -15.82 20.56 1.13
N MET A 218 -15.02 19.50 1.05
CA MET A 218 -14.20 19.15 -0.12
C MET A 218 -14.00 17.63 -0.21
N PRO A 219 -13.71 17.08 -1.40
CA PRO A 219 -13.33 15.67 -1.53
C PRO A 219 -12.10 15.30 -0.69
N VAL A 220 -12.19 14.18 0.03
CA VAL A 220 -11.08 13.61 0.79
C VAL A 220 -10.91 12.18 0.32
N ILE A 221 -9.76 11.90 -0.29
CA ILE A 221 -9.46 10.59 -0.88
C ILE A 221 -8.27 9.93 -0.18
N SER A 222 -8.29 8.60 -0.09
CA SER A 222 -7.20 7.83 0.52
C SER A 222 -6.59 6.81 -0.42
N ALA A 223 -5.35 6.40 -0.12
CA ALA A 223 -4.62 5.40 -0.90
C ALA A 223 -5.42 4.09 -1.09
N ASN A 224 -6.04 3.58 -0.03
CA ASN A 224 -6.85 2.36 -0.10
C ASN A 224 -8.13 2.58 -0.92
N GLN A 225 -8.81 3.71 -0.71
CA GLN A 225 -10.05 4.05 -1.42
C GLN A 225 -9.82 4.17 -2.93
N VAL A 226 -8.82 4.94 -3.38
CA VAL A 226 -8.55 5.13 -4.82
C VAL A 226 -8.17 3.82 -5.49
N THR A 227 -7.41 2.96 -4.80
CA THR A 227 -7.01 1.65 -5.31
C THR A 227 -8.23 0.76 -5.56
N MET A 228 -9.14 0.64 -4.59
CA MET A 228 -10.35 -0.17 -4.74
C MET A 228 -11.32 0.44 -5.75
N TRP A 229 -11.49 1.76 -5.75
CA TRP A 229 -12.31 2.49 -6.71
C TRP A 229 -11.85 2.23 -8.15
N SER A 230 -10.55 2.35 -8.44
CA SER A 230 -10.00 2.13 -9.78
C SER A 230 -10.09 0.65 -10.20
N ALA A 231 -9.75 -0.28 -9.31
CA ALA A 231 -9.85 -1.72 -9.59
C ALA A 231 -11.29 -2.14 -9.93
N LEU A 232 -12.26 -1.70 -9.15
CA LEU A 232 -13.68 -2.01 -9.36
C LEU A 232 -14.22 -1.36 -10.65
N ARG A 233 -13.76 -0.15 -11.00
CA ARG A 233 -14.09 0.46 -12.31
C ARG A 233 -13.54 -0.33 -13.48
N LYS A 234 -12.30 -0.83 -13.41
CA LYS A 234 -11.75 -1.70 -14.46
C LYS A 234 -12.50 -3.03 -14.57
N LEU A 235 -13.06 -3.51 -13.45
CA LEU A 235 -13.93 -4.67 -13.40
C LEU A 235 -15.35 -4.38 -13.96
N GLY A 236 -15.67 -3.13 -14.28
CA GLY A 236 -16.99 -2.71 -14.76
C GLY A 236 -18.05 -2.64 -13.67
N THR A 237 -17.66 -2.55 -12.40
CA THR A 237 -18.54 -2.35 -11.25
C THR A 237 -18.19 -1.06 -10.50
N ARG A 238 -18.89 -0.79 -9.38
CA ARG A 238 -18.67 0.40 -8.55
C ARG A 238 -18.26 0.00 -7.15
N ALA A 239 -17.37 0.79 -6.55
CA ALA A 239 -17.10 0.71 -5.13
C ALA A 239 -18.36 1.07 -4.33
N VAL A 240 -18.46 0.52 -3.12
CA VAL A 240 -19.45 0.92 -2.12
C VAL A 240 -18.80 1.84 -1.10
N GLY A 241 -19.52 2.84 -0.60
CA GLY A 241 -18.92 3.86 0.25
C GLY A 241 -19.84 5.06 0.34
N PRO A 242 -20.95 4.96 1.09
CA PRO A 242 -21.91 6.05 1.18
C PRO A 242 -21.23 7.29 1.78
N TYR A 243 -21.65 8.47 1.32
CA TYR A 243 -21.15 9.76 1.80
C TYR A 243 -19.66 10.01 1.54
N GLN A 244 -19.09 9.37 0.51
CA GLN A 244 -17.70 9.59 0.09
C GLN A 244 -17.68 10.15 -1.35
N ALA A 245 -17.21 11.38 -1.55
CA ALA A 245 -17.36 12.15 -2.79
C ALA A 245 -16.76 11.48 -4.05
N LEU A 246 -15.74 10.64 -3.88
CA LEU A 246 -15.15 9.85 -4.98
C LEU A 246 -16.08 8.73 -5.47
N ILE A 247 -16.86 8.14 -4.57
CA ILE A 247 -17.69 6.96 -4.82
C ILE A 247 -19.14 7.37 -5.11
N ASP A 248 -19.65 8.31 -4.32
CA ASP A 248 -21.01 8.83 -4.38
C ASP A 248 -21.00 10.25 -4.92
N ALA A 249 -21.49 10.42 -6.15
CA ALA A 249 -21.57 11.72 -6.80
C ALA A 249 -22.45 12.71 -6.02
N GLY A 250 -23.49 12.24 -5.32
CA GLY A 250 -24.36 13.08 -4.49
C GLY A 250 -23.69 13.58 -3.20
N ALA A 251 -22.55 13.00 -2.83
CA ALA A 251 -21.72 13.48 -1.73
C ALA A 251 -20.74 14.59 -2.17
N ARG A 252 -20.64 14.90 -3.48
CA ARG A 252 -19.71 15.94 -3.97
C ARG A 252 -20.19 17.34 -3.56
N PRO A 253 -19.32 18.18 -2.97
CA PRO A 253 -19.69 19.55 -2.62
C PRO A 253 -20.21 20.33 -3.83
N GLY A 254 -21.33 21.04 -3.67
CA GLY A 254 -21.95 21.82 -4.75
C GLY A 254 -22.85 21.03 -5.70
N THR A 255 -23.02 19.72 -5.49
CA THR A 255 -24.11 18.95 -6.12
C THR A 255 -25.41 19.18 -5.34
N ASP A 256 -26.03 20.34 -5.56
CA ASP A 256 -27.34 20.65 -5.01
C ASP A 256 -28.40 19.76 -5.70
N GLU A 257 -28.68 18.57 -5.16
CA GLU A 257 -29.90 17.80 -5.51
C GLU A 257 -31.18 18.42 -4.94
N PHE A 258 -31.08 19.54 -4.23
CA PHE A 258 -32.21 20.42 -3.93
C PHE A 258 -32.07 21.72 -4.71
N GLY A 259 -32.74 21.77 -5.86
CA GLY A 259 -32.76 22.91 -6.75
C GLY A 259 -33.11 24.22 -6.04
N THR A 260 -32.29 25.23 -6.33
CA THR A 260 -32.55 26.67 -6.22
C THR A 260 -33.29 27.15 -4.96
N LEU A 261 -32.54 27.76 -4.04
CA LEU A 261 -32.90 29.05 -3.44
C LEU A 261 -31.62 29.74 -2.94
N ARG A 262 -31.01 30.57 -3.80
CA ARG A 262 -30.35 31.78 -3.28
C ARG A 262 -31.47 32.71 -2.86
N PRO A 263 -31.49 33.19 -1.60
CA PRO A 263 -31.05 34.58 -1.43
C PRO A 263 -30.42 34.89 -0.06
N GLY A 264 -29.65 35.98 -0.04
CA GLY A 264 -29.54 36.85 1.14
C GLY A 264 -28.19 36.83 1.83
N ALA A 265 -27.40 37.87 1.56
CA ALA A 265 -26.37 38.32 2.48
C ALA A 265 -26.99 38.51 3.88
N ALA A 266 -26.50 37.78 4.87
CA ALA A 266 -26.74 38.06 6.27
C ALA A 266 -25.39 38.06 6.98
N GLU A 267 -25.10 39.20 7.60
CA GLU A 267 -23.89 39.53 8.32
C GLU A 267 -23.60 38.49 9.40
N PHE A 268 -22.38 37.94 9.41
CA PHE A 268 -21.92 37.13 10.53
C PHE A 268 -21.48 38.06 11.66
N GLY A 269 -22.31 38.12 12.70
CA GLY A 269 -21.96 38.68 13.99
C GLY A 269 -20.74 37.97 14.60
N THR A 270 -19.85 38.75 15.19
CA THR A 270 -18.64 38.31 15.89
C THR A 270 -18.99 37.46 17.11
N LEU A 271 -18.81 36.13 17.00
CA LEU A 271 -18.77 35.25 18.16
C LEU A 271 -17.38 35.33 18.79
N GLY A 272 -17.35 35.81 20.05
CA GLY A 272 -16.14 36.03 20.83
C GLY A 272 -15.30 34.77 21.03
N ALA A 273 -13.98 34.98 21.13
CA ALA A 273 -12.99 33.94 21.33
C ALA A 273 -13.27 33.11 22.59
N LEU A 274 -13.35 31.79 22.44
CA LEU A 274 -13.33 30.85 23.56
C LEU A 274 -11.89 30.70 24.08
N PRO A 275 -11.67 30.62 25.40
CA PRO A 275 -10.33 30.49 25.97
C PRO A 275 -9.73 29.11 25.67
N ALA A 276 -8.42 29.08 25.42
CA ALA A 276 -7.66 27.86 25.16
C ALA A 276 -7.68 26.91 26.37
N PRO A 277 -7.78 25.59 26.17
CA PRO A 277 -7.66 24.63 27.27
C PRO A 277 -6.21 24.56 27.76
N ALA A 278 -6.01 24.83 29.05
CA ALA A 278 -4.76 24.59 29.74
C ALA A 278 -4.59 23.08 29.98
N TYR A 279 -3.65 22.46 29.27
CA TYR A 279 -3.16 21.12 29.60
C TYR A 279 -1.63 21.13 29.62
N GLU A 280 -1.07 21.14 30.83
CA GLU A 280 0.34 20.85 31.09
C GLU A 280 0.48 19.34 31.33
N GLY A 281 0.84 18.60 30.29
CA GLY A 281 1.26 17.20 30.43
C GLY A 281 2.63 17.09 31.09
N PRO A 282 3.00 15.92 31.65
CA PRO A 282 4.29 15.72 32.30
C PRO A 282 5.46 15.87 31.30
N PRO A 283 6.64 16.33 31.74
CA PRO A 283 7.77 16.62 30.86
C PRO A 283 8.29 15.36 30.16
N VAL A 284 8.51 15.48 28.85
CA VAL A 284 9.13 14.45 28.02
C VAL A 284 10.62 14.36 28.37
N PRO A 285 11.16 13.18 28.74
CA PRO A 285 12.59 13.04 29.01
C PRO A 285 13.41 13.19 27.72
N PRO A 286 14.65 13.72 27.79
CA PRO A 286 15.49 13.91 26.61
C PRO A 286 15.87 12.57 25.97
N PRO A 287 16.10 12.53 24.64
CA PRO A 287 16.45 11.32 23.93
C PRO A 287 17.78 10.75 24.45
N SER A 288 17.79 9.45 24.75
CA SER A 288 18.99 8.71 25.13
C SER A 288 19.90 8.55 23.89
N ALA A 289 21.21 8.75 24.08
CA ALA A 289 22.21 8.60 23.02
C ALA A 289 22.21 7.16 22.44
N PRO A 290 22.47 6.98 21.14
CA PRO A 290 22.49 5.67 20.52
C PRO A 290 23.64 4.82 21.09
N ALA A 291 23.33 3.57 21.46
CA ALA A 291 24.33 2.59 21.85
C ALA A 291 25.18 2.19 20.63
N THR A 292 26.49 2.33 20.74
CA THR A 292 27.47 1.86 19.76
C THR A 292 27.43 0.32 19.72
N PRO A 293 27.29 -0.33 18.55
CA PRO A 293 27.37 -1.78 18.47
C PRO A 293 28.83 -2.23 18.70
N ALA A 294 29.00 -3.20 19.60
CA ALA A 294 30.28 -3.85 19.85
C ALA A 294 30.66 -4.75 18.66
N VAL A 295 31.79 -4.46 18.02
CA VAL A 295 32.40 -5.31 16.99
C VAL A 295 33.20 -6.42 17.71
N PRO A 296 32.97 -7.72 17.42
CA PRO A 296 33.76 -8.79 18.00
C PRO A 296 35.19 -8.78 17.41
N PRO A 297 36.23 -9.16 18.20
CA PRO A 297 37.61 -9.06 17.76
C PRO A 297 37.95 -10.10 16.68
N VAL A 298 38.62 -9.62 15.63
CA VAL A 298 39.20 -10.43 14.55
C VAL A 298 40.45 -11.14 15.10
N ALA A 299 40.51 -12.46 14.96
CA ALA A 299 41.69 -13.25 15.31
C ALA A 299 42.85 -12.92 14.37
N ALA A 300 44.01 -12.57 14.96
CA ALA A 300 45.23 -12.23 14.23
C ALA A 300 45.93 -13.49 13.70
N SER A 301 46.13 -13.56 12.38
CA SER A 301 47.10 -14.46 11.73
C SER A 301 48.38 -13.67 11.43
N ALA A 302 49.51 -14.17 11.95
CA ALA A 302 50.85 -13.60 11.85
C ALA A 302 51.44 -13.66 10.41
N PRO A 303 52.45 -12.83 10.08
CA PRO A 303 52.80 -12.47 8.71
C PRO A 303 53.78 -13.43 8.02
N ALA A 304 53.72 -13.40 6.69
CA ALA A 304 54.62 -14.09 5.76
C ALA A 304 56.07 -13.57 5.85
N GLY A 305 57.03 -14.48 5.84
CA GLY A 305 58.45 -14.20 5.65
C GLY A 305 58.94 -14.78 4.33
N ASP A 306 59.59 -13.94 3.52
CA ASP A 306 60.28 -14.30 2.29
C ASP A 306 61.54 -15.14 2.57
N GLY A 307 61.75 -16.18 1.75
CA GLY A 307 62.97 -16.99 1.79
C GLY A 307 63.05 -17.98 0.62
N LEU A 308 63.78 -17.60 -0.42
CA LEU A 308 64.16 -18.41 -1.59
C LEU A 308 64.98 -19.66 -1.18
N ALA A 309 64.61 -20.84 -1.69
CA ALA A 309 65.54 -21.90 -2.14
C ALA A 309 64.76 -23.03 -2.85
N ASP A 310 65.29 -23.47 -3.99
CA ASP A 310 64.76 -24.50 -4.91
C ASP A 310 65.63 -25.80 -4.81
N PRO A 311 65.40 -26.90 -5.57
CA PRO A 311 64.69 -28.14 -5.19
C PRO A 311 65.63 -29.39 -5.12
N PRO A 312 65.14 -30.66 -4.99
CA PRO A 312 64.84 -31.46 -6.20
C PRO A 312 63.78 -32.59 -6.07
N GLY A 313 63.24 -33.03 -7.23
CA GLY A 313 63.11 -34.48 -7.52
C GLY A 313 61.73 -35.15 -7.61
N GLY A 314 61.20 -35.26 -8.86
CA GLY A 314 60.67 -36.51 -9.42
C GLY A 314 59.23 -36.99 -9.10
N PRO A 315 58.47 -37.53 -10.08
CA PRO A 315 57.03 -37.84 -9.94
C PRO A 315 56.75 -39.30 -9.55
N VAL A 316 55.64 -39.56 -8.84
CA VAL A 316 55.03 -40.91 -8.73
C VAL A 316 53.51 -40.79 -8.87
N GLY A 317 52.94 -41.61 -9.76
CA GLY A 317 51.56 -41.54 -10.26
C GLY A 317 50.47 -42.09 -9.33
N PRO A 318 49.22 -42.20 -9.83
CA PRO A 318 48.02 -42.36 -9.00
C PRO A 318 47.73 -43.83 -8.66
N ALA A 319 47.16 -44.07 -7.47
CA ALA A 319 46.62 -45.35 -7.06
C ALA A 319 45.07 -45.31 -7.06
N GLU A 320 44.48 -46.36 -7.65
CA GLU A 320 43.05 -46.60 -7.88
C GLU A 320 42.18 -46.75 -6.62
N PRO A 321 40.84 -46.58 -6.73
CA PRO A 321 39.89 -46.75 -5.63
C PRO A 321 39.42 -48.21 -5.49
N PRO A 322 39.05 -48.68 -4.28
CA PRO A 322 38.42 -49.98 -4.11
C PRO A 322 36.91 -49.94 -4.41
N GLY A 323 36.45 -50.96 -5.15
CA GLY A 323 35.05 -51.23 -5.51
C GLY A 323 34.19 -51.85 -4.39
N PRO A 324 32.94 -52.23 -4.69
CA PRO A 324 31.82 -52.22 -3.75
C PRO A 324 31.63 -53.52 -2.96
N ALA A 325 31.21 -53.40 -1.70
CA ALA A 325 30.69 -54.51 -0.90
C ALA A 325 29.16 -54.59 -1.04
N GLY A 326 28.67 -55.81 -1.27
CA GLY A 326 27.26 -56.15 -1.50
C GLY A 326 26.34 -56.08 -0.28
N PRO A 327 25.09 -56.54 -0.42
CA PRO A 327 23.95 -56.06 0.36
C PRO A 327 23.75 -56.83 1.67
N THR A 328 23.39 -56.11 2.73
CA THR A 328 22.81 -56.68 3.95
C THR A 328 21.34 -56.32 4.06
N THR A 329 20.58 -57.35 4.42
CA THR A 329 19.13 -57.51 4.50
C THR A 329 18.47 -56.76 5.65
N GLU A 330 17.25 -56.29 5.36
CA GLU A 330 16.02 -56.23 6.17
C GLU A 330 16.11 -56.23 7.72
N GLY A 331 15.49 -55.20 8.30
CA GLY A 331 15.04 -55.14 9.69
C GLY A 331 13.98 -54.04 9.83
N GLY A 332 12.73 -54.47 10.08
CA GLY A 332 11.53 -53.63 10.04
C GLY A 332 11.30 -52.75 11.26
N TRP A 333 10.38 -51.80 11.10
CA TRP A 333 9.81 -50.98 12.16
C TRP A 333 8.31 -51.29 12.28
N THR A 334 7.92 -51.76 13.46
CA THR A 334 6.61 -51.54 14.09
C THR A 334 6.79 -50.54 15.22
#